data_AF-A0A076HXD8-F1
#
_entry.id   AF-A0A076HXD8-F1
#
_cell.length_a   1.000
_cell.length_b   1.000
_cell.length_c   1.000
_cell.angle_alpha   90.00
_cell.angle_beta   90.00
_cell.angle_gamma   90.00
#
_symmetry.space_group_name_H-M   'P 1'
#
loop_
_entity.id
_entity.type
_entity.pdbx_description
1 polymer ?
#
loop_
_entity_poly.entity_id
_entity_poly.type
_entity_poly.pdbx_seq_one_letter_code
_entity_poly.pdbx_strand_id
1 'polypeptide(L)'
;MKRVLGYVLIGLAVVLALAAVGQVQALLQAIGGVLFIFSGRLDAAGAGRAMGHLFYWFLHFGLLYWLWRHGRQWTKAPAGKTE
;
A
#
# COMPACT_ATOMS: atom_id res chain seq x y z
N MET A 1 0.12 -11.53 -24.07
CA MET A 1 -0.54 -11.76 -22.75
C MET A 1 0.19 -11.06 -21.59
N LYS A 2 1.48 -11.32 -21.32
CA LYS A 2 2.22 -10.74 -20.18
C LYS A 2 2.22 -9.20 -20.11
N ARG A 3 2.29 -8.50 -21.25
CA ARG A 3 2.20 -7.02 -21.30
C ARG A 3 0.84 -6.48 -20.89
N VAL A 4 -0.25 -7.12 -21.33
CA VAL A 4 -1.62 -6.73 -20.96
C VAL A 4 -1.82 -6.89 -19.45
N LEU A 5 -1.34 -8.02 -18.89
CA LEU A 5 -1.37 -8.26 -17.45
C LEU A 5 -0.56 -7.22 -16.66
N GLY A 6 0.59 -6.79 -17.20
CA GLY A 6 1.39 -5.70 -16.63
C GLY A 6 0.63 -4.37 -16.56
N TYR A 7 -0.08 -4.00 -17.63
CA TYR A 7 -0.92 -2.79 -17.62
C TYR A 7 -2.08 -2.89 -16.63
N VAL A 8 -2.72 -4.06 -16.50
CA VAL A 8 -3.77 -4.29 -15.50
C VAL A 8 -3.22 -4.14 -14.07
N LEU A 9 -2.04 -4.69 -13.78
CA LEU A 9 -1.40 -4.54 -12.47
C LEU A 9 -1.06 -3.08 -12.15
N ILE A 10 -0.56 -2.32 -13.13
CA ILE A 10 -0.30 -0.89 -12.95
C ILE A 10 -1.60 -0.12 -12.72
N GLY A 11 -2.66 -0.42 -13.48
CA GLY A 11 -3.97 0.20 -13.29
C GLY A 11 -4.52 -0.06 -11.89
N LEU A 12 -4.44 -1.31 -11.41
CA LEU A 12 -4.86 -1.67 -10.06
C LEU A 12 -4.00 -0.96 -9.00
N ALA A 13 -2.70 -0.80 -9.23
CA ALA A 13 -1.81 -0.05 -8.35
C ALA A 13 -2.23 1.41 -8.25
N VAL A 14 -2.59 2.06 -9.36
CA VAL A 14 -3.05 3.45 -9.37
C VAL A 14 -4.36 3.60 -8.58
N VAL A 15 -5.30 2.66 -8.75
CA VAL A 15 -6.55 2.67 -7.97
C VAL A 15 -6.27 2.51 -6.46
N LEU A 16 -5.40 1.57 -6.08
CA LEU A 16 -4.99 1.39 -4.68
C LEU A 16 -4.30 2.63 -4.11
N ALA A 17 -3.48 3.32 -4.91
CA ALA A 17 -2.82 4.56 -4.52
C ALA A 17 -3.84 5.69 -4.30
N LEU A 18 -4.84 5.83 -5.18
CA LEU A 18 -5.91 6.81 -5.00
C LEU A 18 -6.75 6.51 -3.75
N ALA A 19 -7.05 5.24 -3.50
CA ALA A 19 -7.74 4.82 -2.28
C ALA A 19 -6.92 5.17 -1.02
N ALA A 20 -5.60 4.97 -1.06
CA ALA A 20 -4.71 5.37 0.03
C ALA A 20 -4.72 6.90 0.26
N VAL A 21 -4.72 7.70 -0.80
CA VAL A 21 -4.82 9.17 -0.68
C VAL A 21 -6.16 9.59 -0.07
N GLY A 22 -7.27 8.96 -0.47
CA GLY A 22 -8.59 9.21 0.12
C GLY A 22 -8.68 8.85 1.61
N GLN A 23 -7.81 7.97 2.09
CA GLN A 23 -7.76 7.53 3.48
C GLN A 23 -6.60 8.17 4.28
N VAL A 24 -5.99 9.26 3.79
CA VAL A 24 -4.82 9.85 4.46
C VAL A 24 -5.08 10.25 5.92
N GLN A 25 -6.31 10.66 6.26
CA GLN A 25 -6.70 10.93 7.64
C GLN A 25 -6.67 9.66 8.52
N ALA A 26 -7.06 8.51 7.99
CA ALA A 26 -6.97 7.24 8.70
C ALA A 26 -5.51 6.82 8.91
N LEU A 27 -4.60 7.16 7.99
CA LEU A 27 -3.15 6.96 8.18
C LEU A 27 -2.62 7.80 9.34
N LEU A 28 -2.97 9.09 9.38
CA LEU A 28 -2.55 9.99 10.45
C LEU A 28 -3.09 9.53 11.81
N GLN A 29 -4.35 9.05 11.86
CA GLN A 29 -4.93 8.45 13.06
C GLN A 29 -4.21 7.18 13.48
N ALA A 30 -3.80 6.32 12.55
CA ALA A 30 -3.04 5.11 12.87
C ALA A 30 -1.68 5.45 13.49
N ILE A 31 -0.97 6.44 12.94
CA ILE A 31 0.31 6.92 13.48
C ILE A 31 0.12 7.53 14.87
N GLY A 32 -0.88 8.40 15.04
CA GLY A 32 -1.22 8.99 16.34
C GLY A 32 -1.64 7.95 17.37
N GLY A 33 -2.40 6.93 16.95
CA GLY A 33 -2.82 5.81 17.79
C GLY A 33 -1.64 5.04 18.37
N VAL A 34 -0.58 4.82 17.58
CA VAL A 34 0.65 4.17 18.07
C VAL A 34 1.34 5.01 19.15
N LEU A 35 1.41 6.34 18.98
CA LEU A 35 1.96 7.22 20.03
C LEU A 35 1.13 7.15 21.32
N PHE A 36 -0.19 7.01 21.21
CA PHE A 36 -1.05 6.85 22.36
C PHE A 36 -0.88 5.48 23.06
N ILE A 37 -0.56 4.41 22.32
CA ILE A 37 -0.24 3.09 22.92
C ILE A 37 0.96 3.23 23.85
N PHE A 38 2.04 3.87 23.39
CA PHE A 38 3.24 4.05 24.20
C PHE A 38 3.04 5.00 25.39
N SER A 39 2.05 5.89 25.32
CA SER A 39 1.70 6.80 26.42
C SER A 39 0.85 6.17 27.54
N GLY A 40 0.41 4.91 27.39
CA GLY A 40 -0.44 4.22 28.37
C GLY A 40 -1.87 4.79 28.48
N ARG A 41 -2.28 5.67 27.57
CA ARG A 41 -3.62 6.29 27.55
C ARG A 41 -4.71 5.44 26.89
N LEU A 42 -4.36 4.31 26.27
CA LEU A 42 -5.29 3.44 25.55
C LEU A 42 -5.56 2.16 26.33
N ASP A 43 -6.85 1.83 26.49
CA ASP A 43 -7.30 0.52 26.94
C ASP A 43 -6.96 -0.57 25.90
N ALA A 44 -6.91 -1.84 26.32
CA ALA A 44 -6.47 -2.97 25.50
C ALA A 44 -7.21 -3.07 24.16
N ALA A 45 -8.52 -2.77 24.15
CA ALA A 45 -9.33 -2.74 22.92
C ALA A 45 -8.91 -1.61 21.96
N GLY A 46 -8.55 -0.44 22.51
CA GLY A 46 -8.07 0.71 21.73
C GLY A 46 -6.70 0.47 21.13
N ALA A 47 -5.80 -0.16 21.89
CA ALA A 47 -4.49 -0.58 21.40
C ALA A 47 -4.60 -1.60 20.26
N GLY A 48 -5.49 -2.60 20.41
CA GLY A 48 -5.75 -3.59 19.36
C GLY A 48 -6.26 -2.95 18.06
N ARG A 49 -7.17 -1.98 18.14
CA ARG A 49 -7.68 -1.26 16.96
C ARG A 49 -6.60 -0.44 16.27
N ALA A 50 -5.79 0.30 17.02
CA ALA A 50 -4.68 1.08 16.46
C ALA A 50 -3.64 0.17 15.78
N MET A 51 -3.31 -0.97 16.38
CA MET A 51 -2.39 -1.95 15.80
C MET A 51 -2.95 -2.57 14.51
N GLY A 52 -4.26 -2.89 14.48
CA GLY A 52 -4.94 -3.40 13.29
C GLY A 52 -4.93 -2.41 12.13
N HIS A 53 -5.16 -1.12 12.41
CA HIS A 53 -5.04 -0.05 11.40
C HIS A 53 -3.61 0.08 10.88
N LEU A 54 -2.61 -0.01 11.75
CA LEU A 54 -1.21 0.03 11.34
C LEU A 54 -0.85 -1.14 10.43
N PHE A 55 -1.31 -2.34 10.79
CA PHE A 55 -1.10 -3.56 10.02
C PHE A 55 -1.78 -3.48 8.64
N TYR A 56 -3.01 -2.95 8.58
CA TYR A 56 -3.69 -2.67 7.32
C TYR A 56 -2.84 -1.78 6.41
N TRP A 57 -2.32 -0.67 6.93
CA TRP A 57 -1.48 0.25 6.15
C TRP A 57 -0.19 -0.41 5.68
N PHE A 58 0.44 -1.23 6.52
CA PHE A 58 1.64 -1.98 6.14
C PHE A 58 1.35 -2.94 4.97
N LEU A 59 0.27 -3.71 5.04
CA LEU A 59 -0.15 -4.59 3.95
C LEU A 59 -0.53 -3.82 2.69
N HIS A 60 -1.25 -2.70 2.83
CA HIS A 60 -1.72 -1.89 1.70
C HIS A 60 -0.54 -1.31 0.92
N PHE A 61 0.45 -0.73 1.61
CA PHE A 61 1.67 -0.23 0.96
C PHE A 61 2.53 -1.35 0.39
N GLY A 62 2.62 -2.49 1.08
CA GLY A 62 3.34 -3.67 0.57
C GLY A 62 2.73 -4.20 -0.72
N LEU A 63 1.40 -4.31 -0.78
CA LEU A 63 0.67 -4.74 -1.97
C LEU A 63 0.83 -3.75 -3.11
N LEU A 64 0.71 -2.44 -2.83
CA LEU A 64 0.92 -1.38 -3.81
C LEU A 64 2.31 -1.45 -4.43
N TYR A 65 3.36 -1.58 -3.59
CA TYR A 65 4.73 -1.72 -4.05
C TYR A 65 4.92 -2.97 -4.91
N TRP A 66 4.37 -4.11 -4.48
CA TRP A 66 4.48 -5.37 -5.19
C TRP A 66 3.81 -5.31 -6.57
N LEU A 67 2.57 -4.79 -6.63
CA LEU A 67 1.81 -4.59 -7.87
C LEU A 67 2.55 -3.68 -8.84
N TRP A 68 3.05 -2.55 -8.34
CA TRP A 68 3.76 -1.57 -9.16
C TRP A 68 5.07 -2.13 -9.71
N ARG A 69 5.84 -2.84 -8.87
CA ARG A 69 7.11 -3.46 -9.27
C ARG A 69 6.91 -4.54 -10.33
N HIS A 70 5.96 -5.45 -10.12
CA HIS A 70 5.67 -6.54 -11.07
C HIS A 70 5.03 -6.01 -12.34
N GLY A 71 4.10 -5.05 -12.22
CA GLY A 71 3.47 -4.36 -13.34
C GLY A 71 4.51 -3.67 -14.24
N ARG A 72 5.48 -2.95 -13.65
CA ARG A 72 6.60 -2.38 -14.40
C ARG A 72 7.49 -3.44 -15.04
N GLN A 73 7.83 -4.51 -14.31
CA GLN A 73 8.70 -5.56 -14.84
C GLN A 73 8.10 -6.23 -16.08
N TRP A 74 6.78 -6.37 -16.13
CA TRP A 74 6.08 -7.01 -17.25
C TRP A 74 5.71 -6.05 -18.39
N THR A 75 5.73 -4.74 -18.13
CA THR A 75 5.56 -3.70 -19.16
C THR A 75 6.88 -3.23 -19.78
N LYS A 76 8.03 -3.46 -19.12
CA LYS A 76 9.34 -3.25 -19.74
C LYS A 76 9.45 -4.12 -21.01
N ALA A 77 9.54 -3.47 -22.16
CA ALA A 77 9.97 -4.13 -23.39
C ALA A 77 11.38 -4.69 -23.16
N PRO A 78 11.75 -5.83 -23.81
CA PRO A 78 13.13 -6.27 -23.81
C PRO A 78 14.00 -5.11 -24.30
N ALA A 79 14.90 -4.65 -23.44
CA ALA A 79 15.92 -3.69 -23.84
C ALA A 79 16.79 -4.38 -24.91
N GLY A 80 16.84 -3.80 -26.12
CA GLY A 80 17.75 -4.21 -27.18
C GLY A 80 17.21 -5.28 -28.14
N LYS A 81 16.58 -4.82 -29.21
CA LYS A 81 16.99 -5.14 -30.60
C LYS A 81 16.66 -3.91 -31.45
N THR A 82 17.44 -2.85 -31.27
CA THR A 82 17.75 -1.97 -32.39
C THR A 82 18.73 -2.75 -33.25
N GLU A 83 18.31 -2.99 -34.49
CA GLU A 83 19.07 -3.52 -35.64
C GLU A 83 19.27 -5.04 -35.69
#